data_AF-M1NVR2-F1
#
_entry.id   AF-M1NVR2-F1
#
_cell.length_a   1.000
_cell.length_b   1.000
_cell.length_c   1.000
_cell.angle_alpha   90.00
_cell.angle_beta   90.00
_cell.angle_gamma   90.00
#
_symmetry.space_group_name_H-M   'P 1'
#
loop_
_entity.id
_entity.type
_entity.pdbx_description
1 polymer ?
#
loop_
_entity_poly.entity_id
_entity_poly.type
_entity_poly.pdbx_seq_one_letter_code
_entity_poly.pdbx_strand_id
1 'polypeptide(L)'
;MSLRRAPNPNRNHPLYCPYCAGEELFPDTQDDFAWSCRDCTRVFSVRYHGQDDPEHRPAAVPSTAQAYQDSLARHGHREILRDSGDTGSVGPHGAGSEKKEVNS
;
A
#
# COMPACT_ATOMS: atom_id res chain seq x y z
N MET A 1 -14.95 5.94 4.50
CA MET A 1 -13.90 6.75 5.12
C MET A 1 -12.89 7.01 4.03
N SER A 2 -13.02 8.18 3.44
CA SER A 2 -12.24 8.63 2.30
C SER A 2 -10.77 8.68 2.69
N LEU A 3 -9.91 8.07 1.88
CA LEU A 3 -8.46 8.13 2.03
C LEU A 3 -7.96 9.53 1.63
N ARG A 4 -8.46 10.57 2.30
CA ARG A 4 -7.97 11.94 2.11
C ARG A 4 -6.61 12.03 2.80
N ARG A 5 -5.57 12.16 2.00
CA ARG A 5 -4.24 12.50 2.51
C ARG A 5 -4.25 13.97 2.92
N ALA A 6 -3.48 14.31 3.95
CA ALA A 6 -3.21 15.72 4.24
C ALA A 6 -2.64 16.41 2.99
N PRO A 7 -3.08 17.65 2.67
CA PRO A 7 -2.51 18.39 1.55
C PRO A 7 -0.99 18.47 1.64
N ASN A 8 -0.30 18.18 0.54
CA ASN A 8 1.15 18.20 0.47
C ASN A 8 1.61 19.32 -0.49
N PRO A 9 2.38 20.32 -0.01
CA PRO A 9 2.85 21.45 -0.82
C PRO A 9 3.88 21.07 -1.90
N ASN A 10 4.38 19.83 -1.93
CA ASN A 10 5.27 19.31 -2.97
C ASN A 10 4.54 18.43 -4.00
N ARG A 11 3.21 18.40 -3.97
CA ARG A 11 2.36 17.59 -4.86
C ARG A 11 1.33 18.44 -5.61
N ASN A 12 1.45 19.76 -5.57
CA ASN A 12 0.41 20.71 -5.97
C ASN A 12 0.80 21.70 -7.07
N HIS A 13 1.50 21.23 -8.11
CA HIS A 13 1.86 22.07 -9.26
C HIS A 13 0.63 22.41 -10.13
N PRO A 14 0.12 23.66 -10.15
CA PRO A 14 -0.92 24.08 -11.07
C PRO A 14 -0.37 24.14 -12.50
N LEU A 15 -1.19 23.78 -13.49
CA LEU A 15 -0.80 23.88 -14.91
C LEU A 15 -1.13 25.25 -15.52
N TYR A 16 -2.15 25.93 -14.98
CA TYR A 16 -2.66 27.19 -15.53
C TYR A 16 -2.96 28.20 -14.42
N CYS A 17 -2.64 29.47 -14.64
CA CYS A 17 -3.06 30.57 -13.78
C CYS A 17 -4.60 30.66 -13.77
N PRO A 18 -5.25 30.67 -12.60
CA PRO A 18 -6.72 30.76 -12.54
C PRO A 18 -7.27 32.11 -13.02
N TYR A 19 -6.41 33.11 -13.23
CA TYR A 19 -6.82 34.46 -13.65
C TYR A 19 -6.61 34.74 -15.14
N CYS A 20 -5.54 34.22 -15.75
CA CYS A 20 -5.17 34.56 -17.14
C CYS A 20 -4.91 33.35 -18.05
N ALA A 21 -5.02 32.13 -17.51
CA ALA A 21 -4.67 30.89 -18.21
C ALA A 21 -3.21 30.79 -18.69
N GLY A 22 -2.32 31.67 -18.22
CA GLY A 22 -0.87 31.56 -18.43
C GLY A 22 -0.26 30.35 -17.72
N GLU A 23 0.85 29.83 -18.27
CA GLU A 23 1.52 28.62 -17.79
C GLU A 23 2.84 28.94 -17.03
N GLU A 24 3.30 30.19 -17.09
CA GLU A 24 4.53 30.61 -16.43
C GLU A 24 4.30 30.86 -14.92
N LEU A 25 4.31 29.76 -14.16
CA LEU A 25 3.98 29.69 -12.73
C LEU A 25 5.18 29.28 -11.88
N PHE A 26 5.41 29.98 -10.77
CA PHE A 26 6.52 29.70 -9.83
C PHE A 26 6.03 29.67 -8.39
N PRO A 27 6.66 28.89 -7.49
CA PRO A 27 6.38 28.97 -6.05
C PRO A 27 6.56 30.38 -5.51
N ASP A 28 5.73 30.78 -4.56
CA ASP A 28 5.77 32.09 -3.89
C ASP A 28 5.96 31.93 -2.37
N THR A 29 6.33 33.00 -1.68
CA THR A 29 6.66 32.99 -0.24
C THR A 29 5.49 33.34 0.68
N GLN A 30 4.30 33.69 0.14
CA GLN A 30 3.12 33.97 0.97
C GLN A 30 2.73 32.79 1.90
N ASP A 31 2.75 31.56 1.37
CA ASP A 31 2.52 30.32 2.12
C ASP A 31 3.08 29.09 1.36
N ASP A 32 3.14 27.92 2.01
CA ASP A 32 3.66 26.67 1.42
C ASP A 32 2.90 26.20 0.15
N PHE A 33 1.72 26.75 -0.11
CA PHE A 33 0.84 26.41 -1.23
C PHE A 33 0.75 27.54 -2.27
N ALA A 34 1.53 28.61 -2.11
CA ALA A 34 1.44 29.82 -2.91
C ALA A 34 2.22 29.72 -4.22
N TRP A 35 1.65 30.33 -5.27
CA TRP A 35 2.17 30.39 -6.63
C TRP A 35 2.04 31.81 -7.19
N SER A 36 3.07 32.27 -7.88
CA SER A 36 3.10 33.52 -8.63
C SER A 36 3.04 33.25 -10.14
N CYS A 37 2.24 34.04 -10.86
CA CYS A 37 2.17 33.99 -12.32
C CYS A 37 2.95 35.14 -12.94
N ARG A 38 3.86 34.85 -13.87
CA ARG A 38 4.68 35.89 -14.53
C ARG A 38 3.94 36.65 -15.63
N ASP A 39 2.92 36.05 -16.24
CA ASP A 39 2.13 36.69 -17.30
C ASP A 39 1.22 37.81 -16.76
N CYS A 40 0.57 37.59 -15.62
CA CYS A 40 -0.39 38.55 -15.06
C CYS A 40 -0.05 39.05 -13.65
N THR A 41 1.15 38.74 -13.14
CA THR A 41 1.72 39.21 -11.86
C THR A 41 0.86 38.97 -10.62
N ARG A 42 -0.04 37.98 -10.65
CA ARG A 42 -0.91 37.63 -9.51
C ARG A 42 -0.33 36.47 -8.72
N VAL A 43 -0.58 36.49 -7.41
CA VAL A 43 -0.26 35.41 -6.47
C VAL A 43 -1.54 34.71 -6.02
N PHE A 44 -1.51 33.38 -5.92
CA PHE A 44 -2.64 32.54 -5.49
C PHE A 44 -2.14 31.28 -4.80
N SER A 45 -2.96 30.67 -3.93
CA SER A 45 -2.61 29.42 -3.25
C SER A 45 -3.44 28.23 -3.76
N VAL A 46 -2.83 27.05 -3.94
CA VAL A 46 -3.48 25.83 -4.44
C VAL A 46 -3.27 24.65 -3.48
N ARG A 47 -4.37 24.02 -3.06
CA ARG A 47 -4.36 22.82 -2.20
C ARG A 47 -5.08 21.66 -2.87
N TYR A 48 -4.40 20.52 -3.02
CA TYR A 48 -5.02 19.28 -3.45
C TYR A 48 -5.32 18.38 -2.24
N HIS A 49 -6.59 18.00 -2.08
CA HIS A 49 -7.08 17.21 -0.95
C HIS A 49 -7.12 15.68 -1.21
N GLY A 50 -6.62 15.24 -2.36
CA GLY A 50 -6.67 13.84 -2.79
C GLY A 50 -7.96 13.49 -3.52
N GLN A 51 -8.31 12.20 -3.52
CA GLN A 51 -9.52 11.67 -4.14
C GLN A 51 -10.62 11.48 -3.09
N ASP A 52 -11.86 11.77 -3.47
CA ASP A 52 -13.01 11.43 -2.66
C ASP A 52 -13.32 9.93 -2.68
N ASP A 53 -14.19 9.49 -1.76
CA ASP A 53 -14.69 8.11 -1.77
C ASP A 53 -15.47 7.88 -3.08
N PRO A 54 -15.25 6.75 -3.79
CA PRO A 54 -16.03 6.43 -4.98
C PRO A 54 -17.49 6.18 -4.59
N GLU A 55 -18.43 6.62 -5.43
CA GLU A 55 -19.87 6.39 -5.23
C GLU A 55 -20.18 4.88 -5.08
N HIS A 56 -19.59 4.06 -5.96
CA HIS A 56 -19.64 2.62 -5.85
C HIS A 56 -18.24 2.05 -5.59
N ARG A 57 -17.99 1.64 -4.35
CA ARG A 57 -16.77 0.92 -4.01
C ARG A 57 -16.87 -0.51 -4.54
N PRO A 58 -15.98 -0.97 -5.43
CA PRO A 58 -15.99 -2.35 -5.90
C PRO A 58 -15.78 -3.29 -4.71
N ALA A 59 -16.40 -4.47 -4.77
CA ALA A 59 -16.18 -5.52 -3.79
C ALA A 59 -14.68 -5.87 -3.71
N ALA A 60 -14.23 -6.27 -2.53
CA ALA A 60 -12.84 -6.68 -2.35
C ALA A 60 -12.52 -7.85 -3.30
N VAL A 61 -11.49 -7.67 -4.12
CA VAL A 61 -10.98 -8.75 -4.99
C VAL A 61 -10.13 -9.71 -4.15
N PRO A 62 -10.16 -11.02 -4.44
CA PRO A 62 -9.30 -11.98 -3.76
C PRO A 62 -7.83 -11.59 -3.97
N SER A 63 -7.00 -11.89 -2.97
CA SER A 63 -5.55 -11.75 -3.13
C SER A 63 -5.06 -12.65 -4.27
N THR A 64 -3.90 -12.31 -4.84
CA THR A 64 -3.24 -13.12 -5.87
C THR A 64 -3.04 -14.57 -5.41
N ALA A 65 -2.67 -14.77 -4.14
CA ALA A 65 -2.50 -16.10 -3.56
C ALA A 65 -3.82 -16.89 -3.52
N GLN A 66 -4.91 -16.27 -3.07
CA GLN A 66 -6.23 -16.91 -3.04
C GLN A 66 -6.72 -17.23 -4.45
N ALA A 67 -6.65 -16.27 -5.37
CA ALA A 67 -7.06 -16.48 -6.76
C ALA A 67 -6.25 -17.61 -7.42
N TYR A 68 -4.95 -17.73 -7.09
CA TYR A 68 -4.10 -18.82 -7.56
C TYR A 68 -4.54 -20.17 -7.00
N GLN A 69 -4.78 -20.28 -5.69
CA GLN A 69 -5.28 -21.52 -5.08
C GLN A 69 -6.64 -21.93 -5.65
N ASP A 70 -7.55 -20.99 -5.84
CA ASP A 70 -8.85 -21.24 -6.47
C ASP A 70 -8.70 -21.72 -7.91
N SER A 71 -7.74 -21.16 -8.65
CA SER A 71 -7.40 -21.61 -10.01
C SER A 71 -6.86 -23.05 -10.00
N LEU A 72 -5.92 -23.38 -9.11
CA LEU A 72 -5.39 -24.73 -8.97
C LEU A 72 -6.46 -25.75 -8.60
N ALA A 73 -7.36 -25.38 -7.68
CA ALA A 73 -8.47 -26.21 -7.25
C ALA A 73 -9.46 -26.49 -8.40
N ARG A 74 -9.76 -25.48 -9.23
CA ARG A 74 -10.69 -25.60 -10.35
C ARG A 74 -10.13 -26.36 -11.55
N HIS A 75 -8.87 -26.12 -11.89
CA HIS A 75 -8.26 -26.64 -13.13
C HIS A 75 -7.37 -27.88 -12.91
N GLY A 76 -7.26 -28.37 -11.67
CA GLY A 76 -6.96 -29.77 -11.43
C GLY A 76 -5.50 -30.19 -11.60
N HIS A 77 -4.52 -29.37 -11.23
CA HIS A 77 -3.16 -29.87 -10.98
C HIS A 77 -3.05 -30.44 -9.55
N ARG A 78 -3.89 -31.43 -9.22
CA ARG A 78 -3.99 -32.04 -7.88
C ARG A 78 -2.81 -32.94 -7.50
N GLU A 79 -1.79 -33.09 -8.35
CA GLU A 79 -0.79 -34.15 -8.20
C GLU A 79 0.54 -33.70 -7.54
N ILE A 80 0.86 -32.40 -7.47
CA ILE A 80 2.16 -31.96 -6.92
C ILE A 80 2.13 -31.78 -5.38
N LEU A 81 0.94 -31.65 -4.76
CA LEU A 81 0.85 -31.39 -3.31
C LEU A 81 0.91 -32.66 -2.44
N ARG A 82 0.86 -33.86 -3.04
CA ARG A 82 0.90 -35.14 -2.31
C ARG A 82 2.32 -35.67 -2.04
N ASP A 83 3.35 -35.11 -2.70
CA ASP A 83 4.71 -35.66 -2.64
C ASP A 83 5.66 -34.89 -1.69
N SER A 84 5.21 -33.81 -1.06
CA SER A 84 6.03 -33.11 -0.03
C SER A 84 5.80 -33.64 1.39
N GLY A 85 5.16 -34.80 1.52
CA GLY A 85 4.74 -35.39 2.79
C GLY A 85 5.33 -36.77 3.07
N ASP A 86 6.57 -37.04 2.67
CA ASP A 86 7.33 -38.20 3.18
C ASP A 86 8.85 -37.95 3.16
N THR A 87 9.35 -37.26 4.17
CA THR A 87 10.75 -37.46 4.59
C THR A 87 10.79 -37.68 6.09
N GLY A 88 10.72 -38.95 6.48
CA GLY A 88 11.56 -39.48 7.55
C GLY A 88 11.04 -39.30 8.96
N SER A 89 10.23 -40.26 9.40
CA SER A 89 10.24 -40.69 10.80
C SER A 89 11.67 -41.11 11.21
N VAL A 90 12.31 -40.34 12.09
CA VAL A 90 13.46 -40.82 12.87
C VAL A 90 13.10 -40.76 14.35
N GLY A 91 12.97 -41.93 14.96
CA GLY A 91 13.22 -42.15 16.38
C GLY A 91 14.04 -43.45 16.52
N PRO A 92 14.50 -43.86 17.71
CA PRO A 92 14.66 -43.15 18.98
C PRO A 92 16.15 -43.06 19.42
N HIS A 93 16.52 -42.07 20.23
CA HIS A 93 17.77 -42.13 21.02
C HIS A 93 17.43 -42.42 22.48
N GLY A 94 17.91 -43.56 22.97
CA GLY A 94 17.75 -43.99 24.36
C GLY A 94 18.94 -43.65 25.26
N ALA A 95 18.63 -43.65 26.55
CA ALA A 95 19.45 -43.90 27.74
C ALA A 95 20.36 -42.76 28.28
N GLY A 96 20.01 -42.32 29.50
CA GLY A 96 20.85 -41.58 30.44
C GLY A 96 20.09 -41.28 31.74
N SER A 97 20.20 -42.17 32.73
CA SER A 97 19.64 -42.05 34.08
C SER A 97 20.59 -41.22 34.98
N GLU A 98 20.10 -40.80 36.17
CA GLU A 98 20.75 -40.04 37.28
C GLU A 98 20.54 -38.51 37.22
N LYS A 99 20.13 -37.78 38.28
CA LYS A 99 19.99 -38.07 39.71
C LYS A 99 18.96 -37.12 40.36
N LYS A 100 18.40 -37.65 41.45
CA LYS A 100 17.55 -37.09 42.50
C LYS A 100 18.15 -35.82 43.14
N GLU A 101 17.38 -34.74 43.28
CA GLU A 101 17.52 -33.87 44.46
C GLU A 101 16.21 -33.16 44.83
N VAL A 102 15.82 -33.36 46.08
CA VAL A 102 14.73 -32.74 46.83
C VAL A 102 15.29 -31.48 47.48
N ASN A 103 14.57 -30.36 47.43
CA ASN A 103 14.68 -29.29 48.43
C ASN A 103 13.40 -28.44 48.37
N SER A 104 12.50 -28.61 49.34
CA SER A 104 12.29 -27.76 50.54
C SER A 104 11.35 -26.60 50.26
#